data_AF-A0AB37XN30-F1
#
_entry.id   AF-A0AB37XN30-F1
#
_cell.length_a   1.000
_cell.length_b   1.000
_cell.length_c   1.000
_cell.angle_alpha   90.00
_cell.angle_beta   90.00
_cell.angle_gamma   90.00
#
_symmetry.space_group_name_H-M   'P 1'
#
loop_
_entity.id
_entity.type
_entity.pdbx_description
1 polymer ?
#
loop_
_entity_poly.entity_id
_entity_poly.type
_entity_poly.pdbx_seq_one_letter_code
_entity_poly.pdbx_strand_id
1 'polypeptide(L)' 'KELDFKLRKQLIEKNNLYGNVGSGKIVIKMKNGGKYTFELHKKLQENRMADVIDGTNIDNIEVNIK' A
#
# COMPACT_ATOMS: atom_id res chain seq x y z
N LYS A 1 4.04 5.21 -7.26
CA LYS A 1 4.91 4.00 -7.42
C LYS A 1 5.82 3.71 -6.22
N GLU A 2 6.66 4.65 -5.76
CA GLU A 2 7.66 4.40 -4.71
C GLU A 2 7.07 3.92 -3.37
N LEU A 3 5.94 4.51 -2.97
CA LEU A 3 5.31 4.22 -1.69
C LEU A 3 4.74 2.79 -1.62
N ASP A 4 4.09 2.30 -2.69
CA ASP A 4 3.64 0.89 -2.80
C ASP A 4 4.83 -0.08 -2.71
N PHE A 5 5.95 0.22 -3.38
CA PHE A 5 7.14 -0.62 -3.35
C PHE A 5 7.77 -0.70 -1.95
N LYS A 6 7.98 0.45 -1.28
CA LYS A 6 8.57 0.50 0.07
C LYS A 6 7.69 -0.21 1.10
N LEU A 7 6.36 0.00 1.05
CA LEU A 7 5.44 -0.68 1.96
C LEU A 7 5.42 -2.19 1.72
N ARG A 8 5.32 -2.65 0.47
CA ARG A 8 5.36 -4.10 0.17
C ARG A 8 6.66 -4.73 0.62
N LYS A 9 7.81 -4.08 0.38
CA LYS A 9 9.12 -4.57 0.84
C LYS A 9 9.15 -4.75 2.37
N GLN A 10 8.68 -3.75 3.11
CA GLN A 10 8.63 -3.82 4.57
C GLN A 10 7.70 -4.93 5.08
N LEU A 11 6.57 -5.16 4.41
CA LEU A 11 5.62 -6.24 4.78
C LEU A 11 6.17 -7.64 4.44
N ILE A 12 6.95 -7.77 3.36
CA ILE A 12 7.65 -9.02 3.04
C ILE A 12 8.68 -9.33 4.14
N GLU A 13 9.49 -8.33 4.50
CA GLU A 13 10.57 -8.49 5.50
C GLU A 13 10.04 -8.73 6.92
N LYS A 14 8.96 -8.05 7.33
CA LYS A 14 8.47 -8.08 8.73
C LYS A 14 7.26 -8.96 8.97
N ASN A 15 6.43 -9.21 7.96
CA ASN A 15 5.15 -9.90 8.11
C ASN A 15 5.03 -11.14 7.23
N ASN A 16 6.12 -11.55 6.56
CA ASN A 16 6.15 -12.70 5.66
C ASN A 16 5.06 -12.65 4.57
N LEU A 17 4.77 -11.42 4.08
CA LEU A 17 3.87 -11.19 2.97
C LEU A 17 4.39 -11.95 1.73
N TYR A 18 3.50 -12.64 1.01
CA TYR A 18 3.78 -13.59 -0.09
C TYR A 18 4.43 -14.93 0.31
N GLY A 19 4.69 -15.15 1.60
CA GLY A 19 5.03 -16.48 2.14
C GLY A 19 3.75 -17.29 2.39
N ASN A 20 3.21 -17.18 3.60
CA ASN A 20 1.94 -17.83 3.98
C ASN A 20 0.71 -16.93 3.76
N VAL A 21 0.92 -15.65 3.48
CA VAL A 21 -0.15 -14.65 3.46
C VAL A 21 -0.02 -13.81 2.19
N GLY A 22 -0.92 -14.03 1.23
CA GLY A 22 -0.87 -13.41 -0.10
C GLY A 22 -2.01 -12.44 -0.39
N SER A 23 -2.96 -12.31 0.54
CA SER A 23 -4.17 -11.50 0.36
C SER A 23 -4.23 -10.36 1.38
N GLY A 24 -4.94 -9.30 1.02
CA GLY A 24 -5.04 -8.12 1.86
C GLY A 24 -5.06 -6.81 1.10
N LYS A 25 -5.08 -5.73 1.86
CA LYS A 25 -5.07 -4.37 1.33
C LYS A 25 -4.28 -3.43 2.22
N ILE A 26 -3.57 -2.51 1.59
CA ILE A 26 -2.99 -1.32 2.22
C ILE A 26 -3.95 -0.17 1.91
N VAL A 27 -4.36 0.58 2.92
CA VAL A 27 -5.17 1.79 2.78
C VAL A 27 -4.37 2.96 3.33
N ILE A 28 -4.11 3.95 2.48
CA ILE A 28 -3.49 5.21 2.87
C ILE A 28 -4.60 6.22 2.99
N LYS A 29 -4.79 6.77 4.18
CA LYS A 29 -5.73 7.85 4.44
C LYS A 29 -4.98 9.16 4.40
N MET A 30 -5.52 10.11 3.65
CA MET A 30 -5.00 11.46 3.52
C MET A 30 -5.73 12.39 4.49
N LYS A 31 -5.06 13.44 4.95
CA LYS A 31 -5.65 14.46 5.85
C LYS A 31 -6.86 15.17 5.24
N ASN A 32 -6.91 15.27 3.91
CA ASN A 32 -8.03 15.86 3.17
C ASN A 32 -9.23 14.90 2.99
N GLY A 33 -9.22 13.73 3.62
CA GLY A 33 -10.27 12.71 3.50
C GLY A 33 -10.13 11.80 2.27
N GLY A 34 -9.18 12.08 1.38
CA GLY A 34 -8.84 11.19 0.27
C GLY A 34 -8.27 9.86 0.76
N LYS A 35 -8.39 8.81 -0.05
CA LYS A 35 -7.80 7.51 0.26
C LYS A 35 -7.22 6.83 -0.97
N TYR A 36 -6.11 6.12 -0.77
CA TYR A 36 -5.51 5.25 -1.76
C TYR A 36 -5.52 3.82 -1.25
N THR A 37 -6.02 2.88 -2.03
CA THR A 37 -6.03 1.46 -1.67
C THR A 37 -5.14 0.67 -2.61
N PHE A 38 -4.24 -0.13 -2.06
CA PHE A 38 -3.43 -1.10 -2.79
C PHE A 38 -3.86 -2.50 -2.40
N GLU A 39 -4.33 -3.27 -3.36
CA GLU A 39 -4.65 -4.68 -3.13
C GLU A 39 -3.37 -5.50 -3.26
N LEU A 40 -3.10 -6.35 -2.27
CA LEU A 40 -1.85 -7.10 -2.18
C LEU A 40 -1.86 -8.36 -3.05
N HIS A 41 -3.05 -8.91 -3.33
CA HIS A 41 -3.25 -10.10 -4.15
C HIS A 41 -3.04 -9.87 -5.66
N LYS A 42 -2.94 -8.60 -6.09
CA LYS A 42 -2.70 -8.23 -7.48
C LYS A 42 -1.57 -7.21 -7.59
N LYS A 43 -0.94 -7.18 -8.77
CA LYS A 43 0.02 -6.12 -9.10
C LYS A 43 -0.70 -4.78 -9.14
N LEU A 44 0.00 -3.72 -8.74
CA LEU A 44 -0.49 -2.35 -8.86
C LEU A 44 -0.90 -2.08 -10.32
N GLN A 45 -2.08 -1.50 -10.53
CA GLN A 45 -2.55 -1.16 -11.88
C GLN A 45 -1.62 -0.11 -12.50
N GLU A 46 -1.23 -0.29 -13.76
CA GLU A 46 -0.21 0.54 -14.43
C GLU A 46 -0.57 2.03 -14.47
N ASN A 47 -1.86 2.35 -14.64
CA ASN A 47 -2.37 3.72 -14.59
C ASN A 47 -2.13 4.41 -13.23
N ARG A 48 -1.98 3.66 -12.13
CA ARG A 48 -1.75 4.18 -10.78
C ARG A 48 -0.29 4.22 -10.38
N MET A 49 0.62 3.74 -11.23
CA MET A 49 2.05 3.91 -11.01
C MET A 49 2.46 5.38 -11.17
N ALA A 50 1.79 6.12 -12.05
CA ALA A 50 2.03 7.54 -12.32
C ALA A 50 1.45 8.46 -11.23
N ASP A 51 0.56 7.96 -10.37
CA ASP A 51 0.02 8.74 -9.25
C ASP A 51 1.14 9.13 -8.28
N VAL A 52 1.35 10.44 -8.14
CA VAL A 52 2.24 11.04 -7.15
C VAL A 52 1.39 11.43 -5.95
N ILE A 53 1.71 10.85 -4.79
CA ILE A 53 1.06 11.18 -3.52
C ILE A 53 2.00 12.11 -2.76
N ASP A 54 1.50 13.24 -2.29
CA ASP A 54 2.20 14.10 -1.34
C ASP A 54 2.25 13.41 0.03
N GLY A 55 3.44 12.96 0.43
CA GLY A 55 3.67 12.24 1.67
C GLY A 55 3.37 13.06 2.93
N THR A 56 3.42 14.39 2.87
CA THR A 56 3.15 15.27 4.03
C THR A 56 1.66 15.32 4.39
N ASN A 57 0.81 15.01 3.41
CA ASN A 57 -0.64 14.97 3.52
C ASN A 57 -1.19 13.60 3.90
N ILE A 58 -0.32 12.61 4.16
CA ILE A 58 -0.73 11.32 4.71
C ILE A 58 -1.10 11.52 6.18
N ASP A 59 -2.27 11.01 6.56
CA ASP A 59 -2.74 10.98 7.94
C ASP A 59 -2.33 9.66 8.61
N ASN A 60 -2.71 8.53 8.00
CA ASN A 60 -2.35 7.21 8.50
C ASN A 60 -2.29 6.16 7.38
N ILE A 61 -1.63 5.04 7.68
CA ILE A 61 -1.49 3.89 6.79
C ILE A 61 -2.02 2.66 7.54
N GLU A 62 -3.11 2.09 7.03
CA GLU A 62 -3.71 0.88 7.56
C GLU A 62 -3.35 -0.31 6.67
N VAL A 63 -2.76 -1.34 7.27
CA VAL A 63 -2.42 -2.57 6.57
C VAL A 63 -3.28 -3.70 7.14
N ASN A 64 -4.07 -4.33 6.27
CA ASN A 64 -4.84 -5.52 6.62
C ASN A 64 -4.35 -6.69 5.75
N ILE A 65 -3.64 -7.61 6.38
CA ILE A 65 -3.14 -8.84 5.76
C ILE A 65 -4.06 -9.99 6.19
N LYS A 66 -4.46 -10.86 5.25
CA LYS A 66 -5.36 -12.00 5.46
C LYS A 66 -4.79 -13.28 4.90
#